data_AF-Q45SU8-F1
#
_entry.id   AF-Q45SU8-F1
#
_cell.length_a   1.000
_cell.length_b   1.000
_cell.length_c   1.000
_cell.angle_alpha   90.00
_cell.angle_beta   90.00
_cell.angle_gamma   90.00
#
_symmetry.space_group_name_H-M   'P 1'
#
loop_
_entity.id
_entity.type
_entity.pdbx_description
1 polymer ?
#
loop_
_entity_poly.entity_id
_entity_poly.type
_entity_poly.pdbx_seq_one_letter_code
_entity_poly.pdbx_strand_id
1 'polypeptide(L)'
;GFVSAYMVTDVDKMEAVLNDPYILITDKKISNIQELLPVLEQIVQQGKKLLIIAEDVEGEALSTLVVNKLRGTFDVVAVKAPGFGDRRKEMLQDIAILTGAQVISEELGYDLKEADLSMLGRASSVKVTKESTTIVDGSGDKKAIEERVTQIKHQV
;
A
#
# COMPACT_ATOMS: atom_id res chain seq x y z
N GLY A 1 -1.88 6.59 9.35
CA GLY A 1 -0.84 7.50 8.86
C GLY A 1 0.44 6.74 8.55
N PHE A 2 1.50 7.47 8.19
CA PHE A 2 2.81 6.88 7.86
C PHE A 2 3.43 6.15 9.06
N VAL A 3 4.12 5.04 8.80
CA VAL A 3 4.83 4.29 9.85
C VAL A 3 6.09 5.00 10.35
N SER A 4 6.63 5.92 9.56
CA SER A 4 7.82 6.71 9.91
C SER A 4 7.70 8.13 9.36
N ALA A 5 8.02 9.13 10.21
CA ALA A 5 8.03 10.53 9.82
C ALA A 5 9.09 10.84 8.73
N TYR A 6 10.11 9.99 8.60
CA TYR A 6 11.08 10.10 7.50
C TYR A 6 10.47 9.75 6.13
N MET A 7 9.21 9.29 6.08
CA MET A 7 8.50 8.99 4.84
C MET A 7 7.71 10.18 4.27
N VAL A 8 7.72 11.35 4.92
CA VAL A 8 7.09 12.57 4.37
C VAL A 8 7.79 13.02 3.09
N THR A 9 7.05 13.67 2.20
CA THR A 9 7.58 14.33 0.99
C THR A 9 7.52 15.85 1.11
N ASP A 10 6.62 16.36 1.95
CA ASP A 10 6.52 17.76 2.36
C ASP A 10 6.80 17.83 3.87
N VAL A 11 8.01 18.24 4.22
CA VAL A 11 8.48 18.33 5.62
C VAL A 11 7.79 19.45 6.37
N ASP A 12 7.44 20.55 5.69
CA ASP A 12 6.79 21.70 6.32
C ASP A 12 5.36 21.36 6.75
N LYS A 13 4.64 20.63 5.90
CA LYS A 13 3.27 20.16 6.20
C LYS A 13 3.22 18.83 6.95
N MET A 14 4.36 18.15 7.09
CA MET A 14 4.46 16.81 7.67
C MET A 14 3.51 15.81 6.99
N GLU A 15 3.55 15.79 5.66
CA GLU A 15 2.74 14.88 4.84
C GLU A 15 3.54 14.23 3.70
N ALA A 16 3.12 13.05 3.30
CA ALA A 16 3.58 12.41 2.08
C ALA A 16 2.50 12.53 1.00
N VAL A 17 2.90 13.00 -0.19
CA VAL A 17 2.04 13.12 -1.37
C VAL A 17 2.65 12.30 -2.48
N LEU A 18 1.97 11.23 -2.87
CA LEU A 18 2.38 10.36 -3.96
C LEU A 18 1.43 10.57 -5.14
N ASN A 19 1.93 11.13 -6.23
CA ASN A 19 1.20 11.23 -7.49
C ASN A 19 1.44 9.99 -8.34
N ASP A 20 0.37 9.44 -8.91
CA ASP A 20 0.37 8.25 -9.77
C ASP A 20 1.11 7.03 -9.15
N PRO A 21 0.89 6.68 -7.86
CA PRO A 21 1.62 5.61 -7.20
C PRO A 21 1.13 4.22 -7.59
N TYR A 22 2.01 3.24 -7.46
CA TYR A 22 1.62 1.86 -7.23
C TYR A 22 1.23 1.63 -5.77
N ILE A 23 0.32 0.70 -5.54
CA ILE A 23 -0.23 0.40 -4.21
C ILE A 23 -0.10 -1.10 -3.96
N LEU A 24 0.82 -1.47 -3.08
CA LEU A 24 0.96 -2.83 -2.57
C LEU A 24 0.05 -3.03 -1.36
N ILE A 25 -0.75 -4.09 -1.36
CA ILE A 25 -1.72 -4.40 -0.30
C ILE A 25 -1.46 -5.81 0.20
N THR A 26 -1.17 -5.95 1.49
CA THR A 26 -0.98 -7.24 2.14
C THR A 26 -1.55 -7.20 3.56
N ASP A 27 -2.01 -8.34 4.05
CA ASP A 27 -2.37 -8.54 5.46
C ASP A 27 -1.18 -9.02 6.30
N LYS A 28 0.00 -9.24 5.69
CA LYS A 28 1.22 -9.66 6.39
C LYS A 28 1.89 -8.53 7.13
N LYS A 29 2.55 -8.88 8.23
CA LYS A 29 3.62 -8.08 8.84
C LYS A 29 4.91 -8.26 8.04
N ILE A 30 5.58 -7.16 7.70
CA ILE A 30 6.82 -7.13 6.93
C ILE A 30 7.97 -6.72 7.84
N SER A 31 8.85 -7.66 8.17
CA SER A 31 10.05 -7.43 8.98
C SER A 31 11.35 -7.59 8.18
N ASN A 32 11.31 -8.38 7.09
CA ASN A 32 12.45 -8.69 6.24
C ASN A 32 12.33 -8.01 4.86
N ILE A 33 13.35 -7.27 4.46
CA ILE A 33 13.36 -6.58 3.16
C ILE A 33 13.37 -7.53 1.96
N GLN A 34 13.88 -8.76 2.13
CA GLN A 34 13.95 -9.77 1.08
C GLN A 34 12.57 -10.14 0.53
N GLU A 35 11.50 -10.01 1.33
CA GLU A 35 10.13 -10.23 0.88
C GLU A 35 9.66 -9.14 -0.10
N LEU A 36 10.21 -7.93 -0.02
CA LEU A 36 9.84 -6.79 -0.86
C LEU A 36 10.75 -6.58 -2.06
N LEU A 37 11.96 -7.17 -2.08
CA LEU A 37 12.95 -6.93 -3.13
C LEU A 37 12.38 -7.08 -4.55
N PRO A 38 11.64 -8.14 -4.90
CA PRO A 38 11.14 -8.31 -6.27
C PRO A 38 10.24 -7.16 -6.73
N VAL A 39 9.35 -6.68 -5.85
CA VAL A 39 8.47 -5.54 -6.14
C VAL A 39 9.26 -4.24 -6.17
N LEU A 40 10.18 -4.03 -5.21
CA LEU A 40 10.98 -2.80 -5.13
C LEU A 40 11.85 -2.62 -6.37
N GLU A 41 12.46 -3.69 -6.89
CA GLU A 41 13.24 -3.65 -8.13
C GLU A 41 12.38 -3.21 -9.32
N GLN A 42 11.18 -3.75 -9.46
CA GLN A 42 10.23 -3.35 -10.51
C GLN A 42 9.81 -1.88 -10.37
N ILE A 43 9.55 -1.41 -9.15
CA ILE A 43 9.17 -0.01 -8.88
C ILE A 43 10.31 0.95 -9.21
N VAL A 44 11.54 0.61 -8.83
CA VAL A 44 12.73 1.41 -9.14
C VAL A 44 12.95 1.50 -10.66
N GLN A 45 12.82 0.38 -11.38
CA GLN A 45 12.95 0.34 -12.84
C GLN A 45 11.92 1.23 -13.54
N GLN A 46 10.69 1.29 -13.01
CA GLN A 46 9.62 2.14 -13.54
C GLN A 46 9.77 3.62 -13.15
N GLY A 47 10.63 3.94 -12.18
CA GLY A 47 10.74 5.29 -11.60
C GLY A 47 9.44 5.78 -10.96
N LYS A 48 8.61 4.86 -10.46
CA LYS A 48 7.30 5.17 -9.88
C LYS A 48 7.34 5.21 -8.35
N LYS A 49 6.33 5.84 -7.77
CA LYS A 49 6.14 5.91 -6.31
C LYS A 49 5.39 4.68 -5.81
N LEU A 50 5.64 4.27 -4.58
CA LEU A 50 5.00 3.12 -3.95
C LEU A 50 4.35 3.48 -2.62
N LEU A 51 3.07 3.14 -2.48
CA LEU A 51 2.40 3.01 -1.20
C LEU A 51 2.41 1.54 -0.79
N ILE A 52 2.84 1.23 0.43
CA ILE A 52 2.73 -0.10 1.05
C ILE A 52 1.66 -0.03 2.14
N ILE A 53 0.62 -0.84 2.02
CA ILE A 53 -0.40 -1.07 3.04
C ILE A 53 -0.21 -2.50 3.54
N ALA A 54 0.25 -2.63 4.78
CA ALA A 54 0.58 -3.92 5.41
C ALA A 54 0.02 -3.98 6.84
N GLU A 55 -0.08 -5.15 7.47
CA GLU A 55 -0.41 -5.21 8.90
C GLU A 55 0.57 -4.36 9.72
N ASP A 56 1.87 -4.54 9.45
CA ASP A 56 2.92 -3.69 9.98
C ASP A 56 4.15 -3.73 9.07
N VAL A 57 4.98 -2.69 9.16
CA VAL A 57 6.30 -2.67 8.53
C VAL A 57 7.31 -2.25 9.59
N GLU A 58 8.21 -3.16 9.95
CA GLU A 58 9.09 -2.98 11.10
C GLU A 58 10.51 -3.52 10.85
N GLY A 59 11.37 -3.40 11.85
CA GLY A 59 12.70 -3.99 11.86
C GLY A 59 13.60 -3.55 10.70
N GLU A 60 14.22 -4.54 10.06
CA GLU A 60 15.16 -4.34 8.95
C GLU A 60 14.44 -3.76 7.72
N ALA A 61 13.23 -4.26 7.41
CA ALA A 61 12.44 -3.78 6.28
C ALA A 61 12.18 -2.27 6.40
N LEU A 62 11.66 -1.81 7.55
CA LEU A 62 11.41 -0.39 7.79
C LEU A 62 12.67 0.45 7.67
N SER A 63 13.75 0.01 8.31
CA SER A 63 15.04 0.73 8.31
C SER A 63 15.57 0.89 6.88
N THR A 64 15.48 -0.16 6.07
CA THR A 64 15.96 -0.16 4.70
C THR A 64 15.12 0.72 3.78
N LEU A 65 13.79 0.69 3.91
CA LEU A 65 12.90 1.57 3.17
C LEU A 65 13.17 3.05 3.49
N VAL A 66 13.34 3.38 4.77
CA VAL A 66 13.66 4.76 5.21
C VAL A 66 14.99 5.23 4.64
N VAL A 67 16.05 4.42 4.75
CA VAL A 67 17.38 4.81 4.24
C VAL A 67 17.36 5.01 2.72
N ASN A 68 16.68 4.14 1.97
CA ASN A 68 16.60 4.28 0.52
C ASN A 68 15.79 5.51 0.10
N LYS A 69 14.70 5.82 0.81
CA LYS A 69 13.94 7.05 0.57
C LYS A 69 14.78 8.29 0.84
N LEU A 70 15.50 8.35 1.96
CA LEU A 70 16.36 9.48 2.33
C LEU A 70 17.52 9.68 1.34
N ARG A 71 17.99 8.61 0.71
CA ARG A 71 19.00 8.65 -0.37
C ARG A 71 18.41 9.08 -1.72
N GLY A 72 17.09 9.17 -1.85
CA GLY A 72 16.40 9.44 -3.11
C GLY A 72 16.41 8.27 -4.09
N THR A 73 16.68 7.03 -3.63
CA THR A 73 16.68 5.84 -4.50
C THR A 73 15.30 5.57 -5.07
N PHE A 74 14.26 5.67 -4.23
CA PHE A 74 12.86 5.56 -4.65
C PHE A 74 11.93 6.19 -3.60
N ASP A 75 10.77 6.65 -4.07
CA ASP A 75 9.73 7.25 -3.24
C ASP A 75 8.76 6.19 -2.72
N VAL A 76 8.95 5.79 -1.46
CA VAL A 76 8.08 4.85 -0.75
C VAL A 76 7.44 5.48 0.48
N VAL A 77 6.20 5.07 0.76
CA VAL A 77 5.50 5.33 2.02
C VAL A 77 4.83 4.04 2.47
N ALA A 78 5.09 3.63 3.70
CA ALA A 78 4.39 2.52 4.33
C ALA A 78 3.37 3.03 5.35
N VAL A 79 2.20 2.38 5.39
CA VAL A 79 1.12 2.64 6.33
C VAL A 79 0.59 1.31 6.86
N LYS A 80 0.07 1.32 8.10
CA LYS A 80 -0.62 0.14 8.61
C LYS A 80 -2.00 0.00 7.96
N ALA A 81 -2.38 -1.23 7.69
CA ALA A 81 -3.71 -1.61 7.24
C ALA A 81 -4.76 -1.12 8.25
N PRO A 82 -5.89 -0.59 7.77
CA PRO A 82 -6.94 -0.12 8.67
C PRO A 82 -7.67 -1.29 9.33
N GLY A 83 -8.13 -1.09 10.56
CA GLY A 83 -8.88 -2.11 11.30
C GLY A 83 -8.02 -3.25 11.88
N PHE A 84 -8.70 -4.26 12.40
CA PHE A 84 -8.11 -5.42 13.07
C PHE A 84 -8.94 -6.67 12.77
N GLY A 85 -8.32 -7.86 12.89
CA GLY A 85 -8.99 -9.14 12.64
C GLY A 85 -9.66 -9.22 11.26
N ASP A 86 -10.84 -9.83 11.19
CA ASP A 86 -11.58 -10.01 9.93
C ASP A 86 -11.95 -8.67 9.27
N ARG A 87 -12.23 -7.65 10.08
CA ARG A 87 -12.54 -6.31 9.55
C ARG A 87 -11.36 -5.71 8.78
N ARG A 88 -10.12 -6.02 9.17
CA ARG A 88 -8.93 -5.60 8.41
C ARG A 88 -8.92 -6.25 7.02
N LYS A 89 -9.22 -7.55 6.95
CA LYS A 89 -9.25 -8.29 5.68
C LYS A 89 -10.30 -7.72 4.74
N GLU A 90 -11.49 -7.44 5.26
CA GLU A 90 -12.56 -6.80 4.48
C GLU A 90 -12.17 -5.39 3.99
N MET A 91 -11.56 -4.57 4.85
CA MET A 91 -11.12 -3.22 4.46
C MET A 91 -9.94 -3.24 3.49
N LEU A 92 -9.02 -4.20 3.60
CA LEU A 92 -7.95 -4.40 2.62
C LEU A 92 -8.53 -4.79 1.26
N GLN A 93 -9.55 -5.65 1.25
CA GLN A 93 -10.27 -6.02 0.04
C GLN A 93 -11.00 -4.81 -0.57
N ASP A 94 -11.60 -3.92 0.24
CA ASP A 94 -12.21 -2.69 -0.25
C ASP A 94 -11.19 -1.80 -0.97
N ILE A 95 -10.01 -1.62 -0.37
CA ILE A 95 -8.95 -0.79 -0.97
C ILE A 95 -8.42 -1.47 -2.24
N ALA A 96 -8.27 -2.79 -2.25
CA ALA A 96 -7.86 -3.54 -3.42
C ALA A 96 -8.85 -3.36 -4.58
N ILE A 97 -10.15 -3.52 -4.33
CA ILE A 97 -11.20 -3.30 -5.33
C ILE A 97 -11.19 -1.85 -5.83
N LEU A 98 -11.07 -0.86 -4.93
CA LEU A 98 -11.00 0.56 -5.29
C LEU A 98 -9.81 0.87 -6.21
N THR A 99 -8.66 0.26 -5.96
CA THR A 99 -7.40 0.58 -6.63
C THR A 99 -7.06 -0.36 -7.79
N GLY A 100 -7.81 -1.45 -7.95
CA GLY A 100 -7.53 -2.53 -8.90
C GLY A 100 -6.39 -3.45 -8.47
N ALA A 101 -6.00 -3.45 -7.18
CA ALA A 101 -4.96 -4.32 -6.66
C ALA A 101 -5.49 -5.74 -6.37
N GLN A 102 -4.56 -6.68 -6.20
CA GLN A 102 -4.79 -7.95 -5.54
C GLN A 102 -4.24 -7.88 -4.11
N VAL A 103 -5.05 -8.30 -3.12
CA VAL A 103 -4.54 -8.45 -1.74
C VAL A 103 -3.60 -9.66 -1.71
N ILE A 104 -2.36 -9.44 -1.33
CA ILE A 104 -1.34 -10.47 -1.21
C ILE A 104 -1.41 -11.05 0.21
N SER A 105 -2.01 -12.23 0.32
CA SER A 105 -2.23 -12.93 1.59
C SER A 105 -1.86 -14.40 1.44
N GLU A 106 -1.14 -14.94 2.41
CA GLU A 106 -0.80 -16.37 2.47
C GLU A 106 -2.06 -17.23 2.59
N GLU A 107 -3.12 -16.73 3.24
CA GLU A 107 -4.40 -17.44 3.36
C GLU A 107 -5.11 -17.60 2.02
N LEU A 108 -4.86 -16.68 1.09
CA LEU A 108 -5.37 -16.71 -0.27
C LEU A 108 -4.42 -17.44 -1.24
N GLY A 109 -3.32 -18.00 -0.74
CA GLY A 109 -2.34 -18.74 -1.53
C GLY A 109 -1.33 -17.87 -2.28
N TYR A 110 -1.18 -16.60 -1.91
CA TYR A 110 -0.19 -15.69 -2.51
C TYR A 110 1.07 -15.58 -1.65
N ASP A 111 2.24 -15.50 -2.30
CA ASP A 111 3.50 -15.13 -1.66
C ASP A 111 3.89 -13.70 -2.06
N LEU A 112 4.28 -12.89 -1.07
CA LEU A 112 4.78 -11.54 -1.29
C LEU A 112 6.05 -11.50 -2.14
N LYS A 113 6.86 -12.55 -2.11
CA LYS A 113 8.06 -12.69 -2.96
C LYS A 113 7.72 -12.92 -4.44
N GLU A 114 6.52 -13.39 -4.73
CA GLU A 114 6.05 -13.63 -6.10
C GLU A 114 5.24 -12.45 -6.64
N ALA A 115 5.10 -11.38 -5.86
CA ALA A 115 4.35 -10.20 -6.25
C ALA A 115 4.97 -9.49 -7.47
N ASP A 116 4.12 -9.16 -8.43
CA ASP A 116 4.48 -8.40 -9.62
C ASP A 116 3.61 -7.14 -9.78
N LEU A 117 3.97 -6.27 -10.73
CA LEU A 117 3.24 -5.02 -10.99
C LEU A 117 1.76 -5.22 -11.34
N SER A 118 1.33 -6.39 -11.81
CA SER A 118 -0.07 -6.68 -12.13
C SER A 118 -0.94 -6.90 -10.89
N MET A 119 -0.31 -7.25 -9.77
CA MET A 119 -0.97 -7.39 -8.47
C MET A 119 -1.09 -6.07 -7.71
N LEU A 120 -0.36 -5.03 -8.12
CA LEU A 120 -0.37 -3.73 -7.45
C LEU A 120 -1.49 -2.83 -7.98
N GLY A 121 -2.14 -2.13 -7.05
CA GLY A 121 -3.16 -1.13 -7.38
C GLY A 121 -2.57 0.17 -7.89
N ARG A 122 -3.45 1.02 -8.41
CA ARG A 122 -3.13 2.37 -8.90
C ARG A 122 -4.14 3.38 -8.39
N ALA A 123 -3.69 4.63 -8.27
CA ALA A 123 -4.53 5.77 -7.94
C ALA A 123 -3.96 7.03 -8.60
N SER A 124 -4.79 8.06 -8.78
CA SER A 124 -4.32 9.38 -9.25
C SER A 124 -3.38 10.01 -8.22
N SER A 125 -3.75 9.98 -6.95
CA SER A 125 -2.89 10.44 -5.86
C SER A 125 -3.18 9.76 -4.53
N VAL A 126 -2.15 9.74 -3.68
CA VAL A 126 -2.26 9.30 -2.28
C VAL A 126 -1.66 10.39 -1.39
N LYS A 127 -2.42 10.79 -0.37
CA LYS A 127 -1.95 11.67 0.70
C LYS A 127 -1.89 10.92 2.01
N VAL A 128 -0.75 10.98 2.70
CA VAL A 128 -0.52 10.33 3.98
C VAL A 128 -0.08 11.38 5.00
N THR A 129 -0.80 11.47 6.11
CA THR A 129 -0.44 12.31 7.25
C THR A 129 0.00 11.42 8.42
N LYS A 130 0.29 12.02 9.58
CA LYS A 130 0.55 11.26 10.82
C LYS A 130 -0.62 10.32 11.18
N GLU A 131 -1.85 10.75 10.93
CA GLU A 131 -3.04 10.05 11.42
C GLU A 131 -3.77 9.32 10.29
N SER A 132 -3.89 9.92 9.11
CA SER A 132 -4.74 9.42 8.03
C SER A 132 -3.97 9.05 6.76
N THR A 133 -4.64 8.25 5.93
CA THR A 133 -4.24 7.94 4.55
C THR A 133 -5.46 8.19 3.67
N THR A 134 -5.29 8.94 2.60
CA THR A 134 -6.35 9.27 1.64
C THR A 134 -5.90 8.85 0.26
N ILE A 135 -6.70 8.01 -0.39
CA ILE A 135 -6.47 7.51 -1.75
C ILE A 135 -7.52 8.18 -2.64
N VAL A 136 -7.07 8.85 -3.71
CA VAL A 136 -7.93 9.64 -4.61
C VAL A 136 -7.88 9.02 -6.00
N ASP A 137 -9.06 8.82 -6.58
CA ASP A 137 -9.29 8.23 -7.91
C ASP A 137 -8.51 6.92 -8.10
N GLY A 138 -8.88 5.91 -7.31
CA GLY A 138 -8.39 4.55 -7.50
C GLY A 138 -8.75 4.02 -8.90
N SER A 139 -7.86 3.24 -9.51
CA SER A 139 -8.02 2.73 -10.88
C SER A 139 -8.76 1.39 -10.96
N GLY A 140 -9.54 1.05 -9.94
CA GLY A 140 -10.36 -0.16 -9.92
C GLY A 140 -11.48 -0.17 -10.95
N ASP A 141 -11.95 -1.37 -11.30
CA ASP A 141 -13.08 -1.54 -12.20
C ASP A 141 -14.37 -1.00 -11.56
N LYS A 142 -15.09 -0.14 -12.29
CA LYS A 142 -16.30 0.53 -11.77
C LYS A 142 -17.39 -0.46 -11.38
N LYS A 143 -17.56 -1.54 -12.15
CA LYS A 143 -18.59 -2.55 -11.88
C LYS A 143 -18.24 -3.31 -10.60
N ALA A 144 -16.99 -3.71 -10.42
CA ALA A 144 -16.52 -4.35 -9.20
C ALA A 144 -16.71 -3.45 -7.96
N ILE A 145 -16.45 -2.15 -8.09
CA ILE A 145 -16.69 -1.18 -7.01
C ILE A 145 -18.19 -1.08 -6.67
N GLU A 146 -19.06 -0.96 -7.68
CA GLU A 146 -20.52 -0.89 -7.48
C GLU A 146 -21.08 -2.18 -6.83
N GLU A 147 -20.60 -3.34 -7.27
CA GLU A 147 -20.94 -4.64 -6.68
C GLU A 147 -20.50 -4.71 -5.23
N ARG A 148 -19.29 -4.26 -4.91
CA ARG A 148 -18.77 -4.23 -3.54
C ARG A 148 -19.59 -3.31 -2.63
N VAL A 149 -19.95 -2.12 -3.10
CA VAL A 149 -20.83 -1.20 -2.36
C VAL A 149 -22.19 -1.84 -2.08
N THR A 150 -22.74 -2.57 -3.06
CA THR A 150 -24.02 -3.26 -2.91
C THR A 150 -23.93 -4.39 -1.90
N GLN A 151 -22.85 -5.19 -1.94
CA GLN A 151 -22.59 -6.26 -0.98
C GLN A 151 -22.55 -5.74 0.46
N ILE A 152 -21.82 -4.66 0.71
CA ILE A 152 -21.70 -4.06 2.05
C ILE A 152 -23.04 -3.54 2.54
N LYS A 153 -23.83 -2.90 1.67
CA LYS A 153 -25.18 -2.40 2.02
C LYS A 153 -26.15 -3.50 2.46
N HIS A 154 -25.98 -4.73 1.96
CA HIS A 154 -26.81 -5.88 2.36
C HIS A 154 -26.39 -6.52 3.69
N GLN A 155 -25.19 -6.23 4.19
CA GLN A 155 -24.66 -6.76 5.45
C GLN A 155 -24.98 -5.86 6.66
N VAL A 156 -25.58 -4.69 6.44
CA VAL A 156 -26.05 -3.73 7.46
C VAL A 156 -27.54 -3.90 7.68
#